data_AF-A0A5K7ZCI3-F1
#
_entry.id   AF-A0A5K7ZCI3-F1
#
_cell.length_a   1.000
_cell.length_b   1.000
_cell.length_c   1.000
_cell.angle_alpha   90.00
_cell.angle_beta   90.00
_cell.angle_gamma   90.00
#
_symmetry.space_group_name_H-M   'P 1'
#
loop_
_entity.id
_entity.type
_entity.pdbx_description
1 polymer ?
#
loop_
_entity_poly.entity_id
_entity_poly.type
_entity_poly.pdbx_seq_one_letter_code
_entity_poly.pdbx_strand_id
1 'polypeptide(L)' 'MTDRSDTTTCTDDTQQFTIQLPCGLAKRIEKYAQETGNSNTGVVIEALDALLRGRKVD' A
#
# COMPACT_ATOMS: atom_id res chain seq x y z
N MET A 1 1.35 -31.91 0.06
CA MET A 1 2.00 -30.90 -0.81
C MET A 1 2.46 -29.79 0.12
N THR A 2 3.76 -29.56 0.17
CA THR A 2 4.39 -28.66 1.15
C THR A 2 3.88 -27.24 0.95
N ASP A 3 3.21 -26.73 1.98
CA ASP A 3 2.95 -25.31 2.20
C ASP A 3 4.30 -24.59 2.09
N ARG A 4 4.57 -24.00 0.93
CA ARG A 4 5.73 -23.15 0.73
C ARG A 4 5.35 -21.85 1.40
N SER A 5 5.53 -21.81 2.72
CA SER A 5 5.45 -20.59 3.49
C SER A 5 6.23 -19.54 2.71
N ASP A 6 5.55 -18.49 2.27
CA ASP A 6 6.14 -17.33 1.61
C ASP A 6 7.11 -16.68 2.61
N THR A 7 8.30 -17.25 2.71
CA THR A 7 9.40 -16.71 3.49
C THR A 7 9.72 -15.39 2.82
N THR A 8 9.27 -14.28 3.40
CA THR A 8 9.53 -12.94 2.90
C THR A 8 11.04 -12.80 2.70
N THR A 9 11.51 -12.87 1.46
CA THR A 9 12.93 -12.81 1.10
C THR A 9 13.42 -11.36 1.06
N CYS A 10 13.00 -10.54 2.03
CA CYS A 10 13.52 -9.21 2.18
C CYS A 10 14.66 -9.26 3.21
N THR A 11 15.83 -8.76 2.84
CA THR A 11 17.00 -8.66 3.74
C THR A 11 16.75 -7.65 4.88
N ASP A 12 15.83 -6.70 4.64
CA ASP A 12 15.32 -5.71 5.57
C ASP A 12 13.80 -5.87 5.75
N ASP A 13 13.22 -5.38 6.84
CA ASP A 13 11.76 -5.45 7.10
C ASP A 13 10.91 -4.66 6.08
N THR A 14 11.54 -3.92 5.16
CA THR A 14 10.86 -3.12 4.13
C THR A 14 11.56 -3.22 2.78
N GLN A 15 10.78 -3.14 1.69
CA GLN A 15 11.29 -3.08 0.32
C GLN A 15 10.79 -1.80 -0.36
N GLN A 16 11.69 -1.08 -1.03
CA GLN A 16 11.32 0.11 -1.79
C GLN A 16 10.75 -0.27 -3.17
N PHE A 17 9.56 0.25 -3.47
CA PHE A 17 8.96 0.20 -4.81
C PHE A 17 8.72 1.62 -5.32
N THR A 18 9.18 1.91 -6.55
CA THR A 18 8.89 3.16 -7.24
C THR A 18 7.85 2.90 -8.32
N ILE A 19 6.68 3.54 -8.20
CA ILE A 19 5.56 3.41 -9.14
C ILE A 19 5.16 4.78 -9.67
N GLN A 20 4.76 4.82 -10.94
CA GLN A 20 4.18 6.02 -11.54
C GLN A 20 2.65 5.92 -11.43
N LEU A 21 2.03 6.89 -10.75
CA LEU A 21 0.59 6.94 -10.59
C LEU A 21 -0.03 7.94 -11.57
N PRO A 22 -1.24 7.66 -12.10
CA PRO A 22 -2.01 8.68 -12.82
C PRO A 22 -2.24 9.91 -11.93
N CYS A 23 -2.12 11.12 -12.49
CA CYS A 23 -2.25 12.37 -11.72
C CYS A 23 -3.55 12.45 -10.91
N GLY A 24 -4.66 11.95 -11.45
CA GLY A 24 -5.94 11.94 -10.74
C GLY A 24 -5.92 11.06 -9.48
N LEU A 25 -5.18 9.95 -9.51
CA LEU A 25 -5.01 9.08 -8.35
C LEU A 25 -4.08 9.71 -7.32
N ALA A 26 -2.97 10.31 -7.76
CA ALA A 26 -2.04 11.03 -6.88
C ALA A 26 -2.75 12.14 -6.09
N LYS A 27 -3.60 12.95 -6.76
CA LYS A 27 -4.40 13.98 -6.09
C LYS A 27 -5.37 13.44 -5.05
N ARG A 28 -5.97 12.26 -5.29
CA ARG A 28 -6.87 11.62 -4.32
C ARG A 28 -6.11 11.16 -3.08
N ILE A 29 -4.92 10.59 -3.27
CA ILE A 29 -4.03 10.18 -2.18
C ILE A 29 -3.63 11.39 -1.34
N GLU A 30 -3.17 12.46 -1.99
CA GLU A 30 -2.78 13.70 -1.31
C GLU A 30 -3.92 14.31 -0.50
N LYS A 31 -5.12 14.39 -1.09
CA LYS A 31 -6.30 14.92 -0.42
C LYS A 31 -6.66 14.09 0.81
N TYR A 32 -6.74 12.77 0.66
CA TYR A 32 -7.09 11.87 1.78
C TYR A 32 -6.05 11.93 2.90
N ALA A 33 -4.76 11.97 2.55
CA ALA A 33 -3.67 12.11 3.52
C ALA A 33 -3.81 13.43 4.33
N GLN A 34 -4.09 14.55 3.65
CA GLN A 34 -4.31 15.84 4.32
C GLN A 34 -5.53 15.83 5.25
N GLU A 35 -6.64 15.24 4.82
CA GLU A 35 -7.89 15.19 5.60
C GLU A 35 -7.78 14.30 6.84
N THR A 36 -6.97 13.24 6.77
CA THR A 36 -6.80 12.26 7.85
C THR A 36 -5.56 12.49 8.72
N GLY A 37 -4.72 13.47 8.37
CA GLY A 37 -3.42 13.68 9.01
C GLY A 37 -2.43 12.53 8.76
N ASN A 38 -2.67 11.70 7.74
CA ASN A 38 -1.82 10.58 7.35
C ASN A 38 -0.75 11.04 6.33
N SER A 39 0.21 10.17 6.03
CA SER A 39 1.19 10.38 4.96
C SER A 39 0.71 9.73 3.66
N ASN A 40 1.12 10.27 2.50
CA ASN A 40 0.82 9.65 1.20
C ASN A 40 1.24 8.17 1.14
N THR A 41 2.41 7.85 1.71
CA THR A 41 2.92 6.48 1.80
C THR A 41 1.99 5.59 2.65
N GLY A 42 1.55 6.09 3.81
CA GLY A 42 0.62 5.37 4.69
C GLY A 42 -0.70 5.04 3.99
N VAL A 43 -1.27 6.01 3.26
CA VAL A 43 -2.49 5.83 2.47
C VAL A 43 -2.31 4.76 1.39
N VAL A 44 -1.17 4.78 0.68
CA VAL A 44 -0.89 3.77 -0.36
C VAL A 44 -0.72 2.38 0.24
N ILE A 45 -0.01 2.25 1.36
CA ILE A 45 0.18 0.97 2.05
C ILE A 45 -1.16 0.41 2.53
N GLU A 46 -2.00 1.24 3.16
CA GLU A 46 -3.31 0.84 3.67
C GLU A 46 -4.24 0.38 2.54
N ALA A 47 -4.28 1.13 1.44
CA ALA A 47 -5.08 0.77 0.27
C ALA A 47 -4.63 -0.56 -0.36
N LEU A 48 -3.31 -0.79 -0.46
CA LEU A 48 -2.76 -2.06 -0.95
C LEU A 48 -3.06 -3.21 0.01
N ASP A 49 -2.87 -3.03 1.31
CA ASP A 49 -3.16 -4.05 2.32
C ASP A 49 -4.64 -4.42 2.34
N ALA A 50 -5.54 -3.44 2.28
CA ALA A 50 -6.98 -3.69 2.22
C ALA A 50 -7.38 -4.45 0.94
N LEU A 51 -6.87 -4.03 -0.22
CA LEU A 51 -7.11 -4.69 -1.51
C LEU A 51 -6.64 -6.15 -1.48
N LEU A 52 -5.41 -6.40 -1.01
CA LEU A 52 -4.79 -7.73 -1.00
C LEU A 52 -5.43 -8.66 0.04
N ARG A 53 -5.93 -8.12 1.16
CA ARG A 53 -6.70 -8.89 2.15
C ARG A 53 -8.13 -9.19 1.70
N GLY A 54 -8.55 -8.73 0.52
CA GLY A 54 -9.93 -8.83 0.06
C GLY A 54 -10.92 -8.05 0.91
N ARG A 55 -10.44 -7.10 1.72
CA ARG A 55 -11.33 -6.19 2.45
C ARG A 55 -11.86 -5.16 1.45
N LYS A 56 -13.18 -5.02 1.37
CA LYS A 56 -13.77 -3.84 0.76
C LYS A 56 -13.43 -2.66 1.66
N VAL A 57 -12.70 -1.69 1.11
CA VAL A 57 -12.56 -0.37 1.73
C VAL A 57 -13.92 0.29 1.52
N ASP A 58 -14.72 0.34 2.59
CA ASP A 58 -16.03 1.01 2.62
C ASP A 58 -15.88 2.54 2.61
#